data_AF-A0A8H4V0C1-F1
#
_entry.id   AF-A0A8H4V0C1-F1
#
_cell.length_a   1.000
_cell.length_b   1.000
_cell.length_c   1.000
_cell.angle_alpha   90.00
_cell.angle_beta   90.00
_cell.angle_gamma   90.00
#
_symmetry.space_group_name_H-M   'P 1'
#
loop_
_entity.id
_entity.type
_entity.pdbx_description
1 polymer ?
#
loop_
_entity_poly.entity_id
_entity_poly.type
_entity_poly.pdbx_seq_one_letter_code
_entity_poly.pdbx_strand_id
1 'polypeptide(L)'
;MAPTPDSYHALDHSTILRRSLTNVNHTQAVTLGVIAVYVVVIALLWNLPYVRWSLWPFKMLVIAFHEFGHAITAVCTGGRVKSISLDPHEGGVTHMVGGASAITLPAGYLGSSLIGALLIFCGFDIVASKVASIVLG
;
A
#
# COMPACT_ATOMS: atom_id res chain seq x y z
N MET A 1 30.67 -32.35 -30.89
CA MET A 1 31.23 -31.39 -29.92
C MET A 1 30.06 -30.89 -29.08
N ALA A 2 29.97 -31.27 -27.80
CA ALA A 2 28.90 -30.78 -26.92
C ALA A 2 29.13 -29.29 -26.63
N PRO A 3 28.08 -28.46 -26.47
CA PRO A 3 28.24 -27.06 -26.12
C PRO A 3 28.96 -26.93 -24.77
N THR A 4 29.92 -26.00 -24.67
CA THR A 4 30.65 -25.76 -23.41
C THR A 4 29.74 -25.01 -22.41
N PRO A 5 29.95 -25.14 -21.09
CA PRO A 5 29.14 -24.47 -20.07
C PRO A 5 28.91 -22.97 -20.31
N ASP A 6 29.92 -22.27 -20.84
CA ASP A 6 29.86 -20.84 -21.14
C ASP A 6 28.84 -20.48 -22.24
N SER A 7 28.61 -21.41 -23.17
CA SER A 7 27.63 -21.21 -24.25
C SER A 7 26.19 -21.25 -23.75
N TYR A 8 25.90 -21.99 -22.68
CA TYR A 8 24.58 -22.00 -22.06
C TYR A 8 24.28 -20.68 -21.33
N HIS A 9 25.27 -20.12 -20.61
CA HIS A 9 25.13 -18.82 -19.94
C HIS A 9 24.98 -17.65 -20.92
N ALA A 10 25.68 -17.69 -22.06
CA ALA A 10 25.57 -16.68 -23.10
C ALA A 10 24.20 -16.72 -23.81
N LEU A 11 23.67 -17.92 -24.07
CA LEU A 11 22.34 -18.11 -24.65
C LEU A 11 21.24 -17.61 -23.71
N ASP A 12 21.33 -17.91 -22.41
CA ASP A 12 20.36 -17.45 -21.41
C ASP A 12 20.36 -15.91 -21.27
N HIS A 13 21.55 -15.29 -21.15
CA HIS A 13 21.66 -13.83 -21.11
C HIS A 13 21.14 -13.15 -22.38
N SER A 14 21.42 -13.72 -23.56
CA SER A 14 20.93 -13.16 -24.82
C SER A 14 19.41 -13.28 -24.98
N THR A 15 18.81 -14.33 -24.39
CA THR A 15 17.36 -14.57 -24.42
C THR A 15 16.62 -13.66 -23.43
N ILE A 16 17.20 -13.43 -22.25
CA ILE A 16 16.66 -12.48 -21.25
C ILE A 16 16.75 -11.03 -21.75
N LEU A 17 17.84 -10.65 -22.41
CA LEU A 17 18.00 -9.31 -23.00
C LEU A 17 17.14 -9.09 -24.28
N ARG A 18 16.75 -10.18 -24.97
CA ARG A 18 15.86 -10.15 -26.15
C ARG A 18 14.37 -10.18 -25.83
N ARG A 19 13.94 -10.03 -24.57
CA ARG A 19 12.57 -9.61 -24.26
C ARG A 19 12.39 -8.19 -24.81
N SER A 20 12.13 -8.13 -26.11
CA SER A 20 12.23 -6.97 -26.97
C SER A 20 11.30 -5.85 -26.50
N LEU A 21 11.85 -4.84 -25.82
CA LEU A 21 11.14 -3.60 -25.47
C LEU A 21 10.67 -2.82 -26.72
N THR A 22 11.12 -3.22 -27.91
CA THR A 22 10.83 -2.57 -29.19
C THR A 22 9.50 -2.99 -29.82
N ASN A 23 8.83 -4.04 -29.34
CA ASN A 23 7.54 -4.49 -29.89
C ASN A 23 6.49 -4.53 -28.76
N VAL A 24 6.07 -3.35 -28.32
CA VAL A 24 5.07 -3.18 -27.27
C VAL A 24 3.69 -3.45 -27.87
N ASN A 25 2.98 -4.45 -27.36
CA ASN A 25 1.60 -4.72 -27.79
C ASN A 25 0.71 -3.50 -27.50
N HIS A 26 -0.29 -3.20 -28.33
CA HIS A 26 -1.20 -2.08 -28.13
C HIS A 26 -1.78 -2.06 -26.72
N THR A 27 -2.16 -3.22 -26.17
CA THR A 27 -2.64 -3.34 -24.80
C THR A 27 -1.58 -2.93 -23.77
N GLN A 28 -0.31 -3.32 -23.95
CA GLN A 28 0.78 -2.92 -23.05
C GLN A 28 1.05 -1.41 -23.13
N ALA A 29 1.00 -0.84 -24.33
CA ALA A 29 1.17 0.60 -24.53
C ALA A 29 0.04 1.40 -23.86
N VAL A 30 -1.21 0.94 -23.99
CA VAL A 30 -2.36 1.55 -23.30
C VAL A 30 -2.22 1.41 -21.79
N THR A 31 -1.88 0.22 -21.27
CA THR A 31 -1.69 0.03 -19.82
C THR A 31 -0.58 0.93 -19.27
N LEU A 32 0.56 1.02 -19.96
CA LEU A 32 1.65 1.93 -19.58
C LEU A 32 1.22 3.39 -19.64
N GLY A 33 0.46 3.78 -20.67
CA GLY A 33 -0.11 5.13 -20.78
C GLY A 33 -1.04 5.46 -19.61
N VAL A 34 -1.93 4.53 -19.24
CA VAL A 34 -2.84 4.69 -18.10
C VAL A 34 -2.07 4.78 -16.79
N ILE A 35 -1.05 3.93 -16.58
CA ILE A 35 -0.18 4.01 -15.40
C ILE A 35 0.53 5.37 -15.33
N ALA A 36 1.09 5.84 -16.46
CA ALA A 36 1.75 7.14 -16.51
C ALA A 36 0.80 8.29 -16.16
N VAL A 37 -0.43 8.26 -16.68
CA VAL A 37 -1.48 9.23 -16.33
C VAL A 37 -1.79 9.17 -14.83
N TYR A 38 -2.00 7.97 -14.25
CA TYR A 38 -2.24 7.83 -12.82
C TYR A 38 -1.08 8.39 -11.98
N VAL A 39 0.16 8.11 -12.36
CA VAL A 39 1.35 8.64 -11.66
C VAL A 39 1.35 10.16 -11.67
N VAL A 40 1.08 10.78 -12.82
CA VAL A 40 1.01 12.25 -12.94
C VAL A 40 -0.12 12.81 -12.10
N VAL A 41 -1.31 12.22 -12.16
CA VAL A 41 -2.48 12.66 -11.38
C VAL A 41 -2.20 12.56 -9.88
N ILE A 42 -1.68 11.44 -9.40
CA ILE A 42 -1.34 11.25 -7.97
C ILE A 42 -0.26 12.26 -7.54
N ALA A 43 0.77 12.48 -8.37
CA ALA A 43 1.80 13.47 -8.09
C ALA A 43 1.23 14.88 -7.96
N LEU A 44 0.32 15.28 -8.86
CA LEU A 44 -0.36 16.58 -8.79
C LEU A 44 -1.23 16.69 -7.53
N LEU A 45 -2.06 15.68 -7.26
CA LEU A 45 -2.92 15.64 -6.06
C LEU A 45 -2.11 15.77 -4.77
N TRP A 46 -0.90 15.20 -4.71
CA TRP A 46 -0.04 15.25 -3.53
C TRP A 46 0.72 16.57 -3.37
N ASN A 47 1.09 17.22 -4.48
CA ASN A 47 1.93 18.44 -4.45
C ASN A 47 1.11 19.75 -4.41
N LEU A 48 -0.15 19.74 -4.87
CA LEU A 48 -0.98 20.94 -4.86
C LEU A 48 -1.42 21.30 -3.42
N PRO A 49 -1.14 22.51 -2.92
CA PRO A 49 -1.37 22.86 -1.52
C PRO A 49 -2.84 22.73 -1.12
N TYR A 50 -3.77 23.21 -1.94
CA TYR A 50 -5.22 23.13 -1.66
C TYR A 50 -5.73 21.70 -1.57
N VAL A 51 -5.31 20.84 -2.50
CA VAL A 51 -5.72 19.43 -2.52
C VAL A 51 -5.09 18.68 -1.36
N ARG A 52 -3.81 18.94 -1.07
CA ARG A 52 -3.10 18.35 0.07
C ARG A 52 -3.79 18.66 1.40
N TRP A 53 -4.29 19.88 1.58
CA TRP A 53 -5.09 20.24 2.76
C TRP A 53 -6.39 19.45 2.85
N SER A 54 -7.08 19.24 1.73
CA SER A 54 -8.30 18.42 1.70
C SER A 54 -8.05 16.93 1.94
N LEU A 55 -6.89 16.41 1.53
CA LEU A 55 -6.50 15.00 1.70
C LEU A 55 -5.90 14.71 3.08
N TRP A 56 -5.50 15.74 3.82
CA TRP A 56 -4.89 15.62 5.14
C TRP A 56 -5.69 14.79 6.16
N PRO A 57 -7.01 14.97 6.36
CA PRO A 57 -7.77 14.15 7.32
C PRO A 57 -7.79 12.66 6.92
N PHE A 58 -7.89 12.35 5.62
CA PHE A 58 -7.83 10.97 5.13
C PHE A 58 -6.45 10.34 5.37
N LYS A 59 -5.38 11.12 5.20
CA LYS A 59 -4.01 10.66 5.50
C LYS A 59 -3.86 10.32 6.99
N MET A 60 -4.39 11.14 7.88
CA MET A 60 -4.40 10.87 9.32
C MET A 60 -5.21 9.64 9.69
N LEU A 61 -6.37 9.44 9.06
CA LEU A 61 -7.19 8.26 9.26
C LEU A 61 -6.46 6.97 8.89
N VAL A 62 -5.76 6.94 7.75
CA VAL A 62 -4.98 5.78 7.32
C VAL A 62 -3.84 5.46 8.31
N ILE A 63 -3.16 6.50 8.83
CA ILE A 63 -2.12 6.34 9.84
C ILE A 63 -2.73 5.82 11.16
N ALA A 64 -3.89 6.31 11.56
CA ALA A 64 -4.58 5.80 12.73
C ALA A 64 -4.95 4.31 12.60
N PHE A 65 -5.43 3.87 11.43
CA PHE A 65 -5.70 2.46 11.18
C PHE A 65 -4.44 1.60 11.13
N HIS A 66 -3.32 2.17 10.67
CA HIS A 66 -2.02 1.50 10.69
C HIS A 66 -1.57 1.20 12.13
N GLU A 67 -1.60 2.21 12.99
CA GLU A 67 -1.26 2.07 14.40
C GLU A 67 -2.25 1.16 15.15
N PHE A 68 -3.53 1.22 14.79
CA PHE A 68 -4.53 0.33 15.33
C PHE A 68 -4.29 -1.15 14.96
N GLY A 69 -3.79 -1.42 13.74
CA GLY A 69 -3.39 -2.77 13.34
C GLY A 69 -2.29 -3.35 14.22
N HIS A 70 -1.26 -2.56 14.52
CA HIS A 70 -0.22 -2.94 15.48
C HIS A 70 -0.83 -3.22 16.87
N ALA A 71 -1.71 -2.34 17.34
CA ALA A 71 -2.36 -2.47 18.64
C ALA A 71 -3.20 -3.76 18.76
N ILE A 72 -4.04 -4.06 17.76
CA ILE A 72 -4.87 -5.28 17.75
C ILE A 72 -4.00 -6.52 17.81
N THR A 73 -3.02 -6.63 16.91
CA THR A 73 -2.19 -7.82 16.82
C THR A 73 -1.28 -7.98 18.04
N ALA A 74 -0.82 -6.88 18.65
CA ALA A 74 -0.13 -6.92 19.93
C ALA A 74 -1.00 -7.60 21.00
N VAL A 75 -2.26 -7.18 21.14
CA VAL A 75 -3.19 -7.77 22.11
C VAL A 75 -3.50 -9.23 21.79
N CYS A 76 -3.78 -9.55 20.53
CA CYS A 76 -4.08 -10.93 20.10
C CYS A 76 -2.91 -11.90 20.30
N THR A 77 -1.66 -11.42 20.26
CA THR A 77 -0.45 -12.23 20.45
C THR A 77 0.02 -12.26 21.91
N GLY A 78 -0.79 -11.74 22.85
CA GLY A 78 -0.49 -11.74 24.29
C GLY A 78 0.39 -10.58 24.76
N GLY A 79 0.65 -9.59 23.91
CA GLY A 79 1.28 -8.33 24.27
C GLY A 79 0.30 -7.33 24.88
N ARG A 80 0.83 -6.20 25.36
CA ARG A 80 0.05 -5.08 25.92
C ARG A 80 0.41 -3.78 25.23
N VAL A 81 -0.60 -3.05 24.78
CA VAL A 81 -0.45 -1.69 24.25
C VAL A 81 -0.36 -0.72 25.43
N LYS A 82 0.65 0.13 25.42
CA LYS A 82 0.92 1.14 26.45
C LYS A 82 0.34 2.49 26.07
N SER A 83 0.57 2.92 24.83
CA SER A 83 0.04 4.16 24.29
C SER A 83 0.06 4.13 22.76
N ILE A 84 -0.84 4.89 22.16
CA ILE A 84 -0.86 5.15 20.71
C ILE A 84 -0.78 6.67 20.58
N SER A 85 0.20 7.17 19.85
CA SER A 85 0.37 8.59 19.56
C SER A 85 0.28 8.80 18.04
N LEU A 86 -0.41 9.87 17.64
CA LEU A 86 -0.57 10.26 16.25
C LEU A 86 -0.03 11.68 16.11
N ASP A 87 1.15 11.80 15.53
CA ASP A 87 1.77 13.06 15.16
C ASP A 87 1.35 13.44 13.72
N PRO A 88 0.68 14.58 13.52
CA PRO A 88 0.25 14.98 12.19
C PRO A 88 1.38 15.41 11.23
N HIS A 89 2.58 15.62 11.74
CA HIS A 89 3.76 16.04 10.99
C HIS A 89 4.75 14.89 10.82
N GLU A 90 4.85 14.01 11.82
CA GLU A 90 5.87 12.94 11.89
C GLU A 90 5.30 11.51 11.75
N GLY A 91 3.98 11.32 11.79
CA GLY A 91 3.33 10.01 11.62
C GLY A 91 2.77 9.40 12.90
N GLY A 92 2.56 8.08 12.94
CA GLY A 92 2.02 7.37 14.10
C GLY A 92 3.10 6.61 14.88
N VAL A 93 2.89 6.40 16.17
CA VAL A 93 3.68 5.46 16.97
C VAL A 93 2.83 4.73 18.00
N THR A 94 2.89 3.41 17.96
CA THR A 94 2.26 2.52 18.95
C THR A 94 3.32 1.95 19.88
N HIS A 95 3.29 2.38 21.14
CA HIS A 95 4.09 1.78 22.19
C HIS A 95 3.40 0.50 22.68
N MET A 96 4.06 -0.63 22.47
CA MET A 96 3.56 -1.95 22.84
C MET A 96 4.67 -2.78 23.48
N VAL A 97 4.32 -3.63 24.44
CA VAL A 97 5.25 -4.47 25.22
C VAL A 97 4.79 -5.92 25.15
N GLY A 98 5.69 -6.82 24.78
CA GLY A 98 5.37 -8.23 24.56
C GLY A 98 4.62 -8.47 23.24
N GLY A 99 4.19 -9.72 23.03
CA GLY A 99 3.57 -10.17 21.78
C GLY A 99 4.58 -10.71 20.77
N ALA A 100 4.08 -11.30 19.69
CA ALA A 100 4.90 -11.88 18.64
C ALA A 100 5.26 -10.81 17.60
N SER A 101 6.42 -10.16 17.75
CA SER A 101 6.88 -9.06 16.88
C SER A 101 6.88 -9.44 15.39
N ALA A 102 7.13 -10.72 15.06
CA ALA A 102 7.07 -11.22 13.69
C ALA A 102 5.69 -11.01 13.02
N ILE A 103 4.60 -11.01 13.80
CA ILE A 103 3.23 -10.82 13.31
C ILE A 103 2.80 -9.37 13.51
N THR A 104 3.19 -8.73 14.61
CA THR A 104 2.76 -7.37 14.90
C THR A 104 3.41 -6.32 14.00
N LEU A 105 4.66 -6.50 13.57
CA LEU A 105 5.34 -5.55 12.67
C LEU A 105 4.67 -5.41 11.28
N PRO A 106 4.28 -6.50 10.59
CA PRO A 106 3.54 -6.35 9.33
C PRO A 106 2.06 -5.95 9.54
N ALA A 107 1.52 -6.13 10.75
CA ALA A 107 0.09 -5.93 11.02
C ALA A 107 -0.40 -4.50 10.75
N GLY A 108 0.45 -3.48 10.88
CA GLY A 108 0.05 -2.10 10.59
C GLY A 108 -0.27 -1.88 9.11
N TYR A 109 0.61 -2.32 8.21
CA TYR A 109 0.38 -2.24 6.76
C TYR A 109 -0.78 -3.13 6.30
N LEU A 110 -0.89 -4.33 6.86
CA LEU A 110 -1.97 -5.26 6.52
C LEU A 110 -3.33 -4.74 7.03
N GLY A 111 -3.39 -4.23 8.25
CA GLY A 111 -4.61 -3.69 8.86
C GLY A 111 -5.13 -2.46 8.13
N SER A 112 -4.26 -1.49 7.85
CA SER A 112 -4.61 -0.29 7.09
C SER A 112 -5.07 -0.62 5.66
N SER A 113 -4.40 -1.57 4.99
CA SER A 113 -4.78 -2.02 3.64
C SER A 113 -6.11 -2.76 3.62
N LEU A 114 -6.39 -3.62 4.60
CA LEU A 114 -7.65 -4.35 4.71
C LEU A 114 -8.83 -3.39 4.97
N ILE A 115 -8.68 -2.47 5.93
CA ILE A 115 -9.72 -1.48 6.23
C ILE A 115 -9.94 -0.58 5.01
N GLY A 116 -8.89 -0.13 4.34
CA GLY A 116 -8.99 0.64 3.10
C GLY A 116 -9.73 -0.11 1.99
N ALA A 117 -9.43 -1.40 1.79
CA ALA A 117 -10.12 -2.24 0.82
C ALA A 117 -11.62 -2.39 1.15
N LEU A 118 -11.97 -2.55 2.44
CA LEU A 118 -13.36 -2.61 2.89
C LEU A 118 -14.11 -1.29 2.63
N LEU A 119 -13.48 -0.14 2.89
CA LEU A 119 -14.08 1.16 2.60
C LEU A 119 -14.32 1.38 1.10
N ILE A 120 -13.37 0.99 0.26
CA ILE A 120 -13.53 1.02 -1.20
C ILE A 120 -14.70 0.11 -1.61
N PHE A 121 -14.77 -1.09 -1.04
CA PHE A 121 -15.84 -2.04 -1.33
C PHE A 121 -17.22 -1.49 -0.93
N CYS A 122 -17.34 -0.89 0.27
CA CYS A 122 -18.55 -0.22 0.72
C CYS A 122 -18.95 0.97 -0.17
N GLY A 123 -18.00 1.61 -0.87
CA GLY A 123 -18.27 2.70 -1.79
C GLY A 123 -19.06 2.31 -3.04
N PHE A 124 -19.11 1.02 -3.40
CA PHE A 124 -19.87 0.55 -4.57
C PHE A 124 -21.38 0.41 -4.30
N ASP A 125 -21.80 0.39 -3.04
CA ASP A 125 -23.21 0.32 -2.65
C ASP A 125 -23.61 1.55 -1.83
N ILE A 126 -24.76 2.15 -2.16
CA ILE A 126 -25.15 3.44 -1.58
C ILE A 126 -25.56 3.33 -0.10
N VAL A 127 -26.07 2.17 0.33
CA VAL A 127 -26.45 1.92 1.71
C VAL A 127 -25.18 1.64 2.52
N ALA A 128 -24.28 0.79 2.00
CA ALA A 128 -23.01 0.51 2.64
C ALA A 128 -22.14 1.76 2.79
N SER A 129 -22.08 2.63 1.76
CA SER A 129 -21.33 3.89 1.81
C SER A 129 -21.86 4.85 2.88
N LYS A 130 -23.19 4.91 3.09
CA LYS A 130 -23.79 5.74 4.14
C LYS A 130 -23.48 5.22 5.53
N VAL A 131 -23.56 3.91 5.71
CA VAL A 131 -23.20 3.28 7.00
C VAL A 131 -21.72 3.52 7.28
N ALA A 132 -20.85 3.32 6.28
CA ALA A 132 -19.42 3.57 6.41
C ALA A 132 -19.11 5.04 6.75
N SER A 133 -19.78 6.02 6.15
CA SER A 133 -19.57 7.43 6.49
C SER A 133 -20.01 7.76 7.92
N ILE A 134 -21.10 7.17 8.42
CA ILE A 134 -21.53 7.37 9.82
C ILE A 134 -20.53 6.75 10.80
N VAL A 135 -19.98 5.58 10.47
CA VAL A 135 -18.97 4.91 11.31
C VAL A 135 -17.66 5.69 11.36
N LEU A 136 -17.28 6.33 10.25
CA LEU A 136 -16.08 7.17 10.18
C LEU A 136 -16.25 8.56 10.81
N GLY A 137 -17.48 9.11 10.84
CA GLY A 137 -17.81 10.42 11.38
C GLY A 137 -18.08 11.47 10.31
#